data_AF-A0A4U7DEN0-F1
#
_entry.id   AF-A0A4U7DEN0-F1
#
_cell.length_a   1.000
_cell.length_b   1.000
_cell.length_c   1.000
_cell.angle_alpha   90.00
_cell.angle_beta   90.00
_cell.angle_gamma   90.00
#
_symmetry.space_group_name_H-M   'P 1'
#
loop_
_entity.id
_entity.type
_entity.pdbx_description
1 polymer ?
#
loop_
_entity_poly.entity_id
_entity_poly.type
_entity_poly.pdbx_seq_one_letter_code
_entity_poly.pdbx_strand_id
1 'polypeptide(L)' 'MRLEATGKENQYKCWLTDDDLEALRRAAGSHRDDLVIQLGGFVGLRAFETPQVTPKHVNRTPDGDHFRLDVADDGPG' A
#
# COMPACT_ATOMS: atom_id res chain seq x y z
N MET A 1 -6.15 -0.73 14.66
CA MET A 1 -5.13 -1.75 14.29
C MET A 1 -5.60 -3.14 14.69
N ARG A 2 -5.24 -4.18 13.92
CA ARG A 2 -5.42 -5.59 14.28
C ARG A 2 -4.10 -6.16 14.80
N LEU A 3 -4.13 -6.84 15.95
CA LEU A 3 -2.98 -7.47 16.58
C LEU A 3 -3.14 -8.99 16.64
N GLU A 4 -2.05 -9.72 16.43
CA GLU A 4 -1.97 -11.18 16.61
C GLU A 4 -0.69 -11.54 17.35
N ALA A 5 -0.78 -12.31 18.44
CA ALA A 5 0.39 -12.74 19.20
C ALA A 5 1.27 -13.70 18.39
N THR A 6 2.60 -13.57 18.47
CA THR A 6 3.53 -14.46 17.74
C THR A 6 3.94 -15.70 18.52
N GLY A 7 3.44 -15.87 19.75
CA GLY A 7 3.86 -16.92 20.68
C GLY A 7 5.15 -16.58 21.46
N LYS A 8 5.74 -15.40 21.24
CA LYS A 8 6.85 -14.86 22.04
C LYS A 8 6.35 -13.71 22.92
N GLU A 9 6.97 -13.56 24.09
CA GLU A 9 6.65 -12.47 25.01
C GLU A 9 6.90 -11.11 24.33
N ASN A 10 5.94 -10.19 24.46
CA ASN A 10 6.01 -8.83 23.91
C ASN A 10 6.23 -8.73 22.39
N GLN A 11 5.78 -9.72 21.61
CA GLN A 11 5.85 -9.68 20.14
C GLN A 11 4.48 -9.95 19.48
N TYR A 12 4.12 -9.08 18.54
CA TYR A 12 2.84 -9.11 17.84
C TYR A 12 3.04 -8.87 16.34
N LYS A 13 2.24 -9.53 15.52
CA LYS A 13 1.98 -9.08 14.16
C LYS A 13 0.92 -7.98 14.24
N CYS A 14 1.16 -6.90 13.51
CA CYS A 14 0.30 -5.71 13.51
C CYS A 14 -0.12 -5.40 12.08
N TRP A 15 -1.41 -5.15 11.88
CA TRP A 15 -1.95 -4.67 10.61
C TRP A 15 -2.84 -3.45 10.86
N LEU A 16 -2.86 -2.53 9.92
CA LEU A 16 -3.85 -1.46 9.88
C LEU A 16 -5.21 -2.04 9.50
N THR A 17 -6.27 -1.55 10.11
CA THR A 17 -7.64 -1.75 9.60
C THR A 17 -7.95 -0.71 8.52
N ASP A 18 -9.04 -0.91 7.80
CA ASP A 18 -9.50 0.06 6.79
C ASP A 18 -9.73 1.45 7.40
N ASP A 19 -10.33 1.52 8.60
CA ASP A 19 -10.53 2.77 9.33
C ASP A 19 -9.21 3.45 9.73
N ASP A 20 -8.20 2.66 10.15
CA ASP A 20 -6.88 3.21 10.47
C ASP A 20 -6.22 3.78 9.21
N LEU A 21 -6.32 3.05 8.08
CA LEU A 21 -5.75 3.47 6.80
C LEU A 21 -6.42 4.76 6.32
N GLU A 22 -7.74 4.86 6.45
CA GLU A 22 -8.48 6.08 6.10
C GLU A 22 -8.10 7.26 7.00
N ALA A 23 -7.96 7.03 8.31
CA ALA A 23 -7.48 8.05 9.24
C ALA A 23 -6.05 8.52 8.89
N LEU A 24 -5.16 7.59 8.52
CA LEU A 24 -3.80 7.89 8.10
C LEU A 24 -3.77 8.76 6.83
N ARG A 25 -4.62 8.45 5.83
CA ARG A 25 -4.77 9.26 4.62
C ARG A 25 -5.26 10.67 4.91
N ARG A 26 -6.27 10.82 5.79
CA ARG A 26 -6.76 12.14 6.23
C ARG A 26 -5.69 12.97 6.94
N ALA A 27 -4.75 12.31 7.61
CA ALA A 27 -3.64 12.96 8.31
C ALA A 27 -2.42 13.23 7.42
N ALA A 28 -2.44 12.85 6.13
CA ALA A 28 -1.33 13.05 5.23
C ALA A 28 -0.98 14.55 5.07
N GLY A 29 0.30 14.89 5.25
CA GLY A 29 0.78 16.28 5.17
C GLY A 29 0.83 16.85 3.76
N SER A 30 0.76 15.99 2.74
CA SER A 30 0.77 16.40 1.33
C SER A 30 0.07 15.37 0.45
N HIS A 31 -0.26 15.78 -0.78
CA HIS A 31 -0.80 14.86 -1.79
C HIS A 31 0.17 13.74 -2.14
N ARG A 32 1.49 14.02 -2.12
CA ARG A 32 2.51 12.99 -2.32
C ARG A 32 2.47 11.94 -1.22
N ASP A 33 2.31 12.35 0.04
CA ASP A 33 2.25 11.41 1.16
C ASP A 33 0.97 10.57 1.12
N ASP A 34 -0.17 11.17 0.75
CA ASP A 34 -1.42 10.43 0.52
C ASP A 34 -1.26 9.39 -0.60
N LEU A 35 -0.59 9.73 -1.71
CA LEU A 35 -0.29 8.75 -2.77
C LEU A 35 0.59 7.59 -2.27
N VAL A 36 1.60 7.86 -1.45
CA VAL A 36 2.44 6.81 -0.85
C VAL A 36 1.62 5.89 0.06
N ILE A 37 0.74 6.47 0.89
CA ILE A 37 -0.16 5.70 1.76
C ILE A 37 -1.12 4.84 0.92
N GLN A 38 -1.67 5.37 -0.16
CA GLN A 38 -2.54 4.62 -1.05
C GLN A 38 -1.83 3.45 -1.75
N LEU A 39 -0.61 3.68 -2.24
CA LEU A 39 0.19 2.65 -2.91
C LEU A 39 0.58 1.52 -1.95
N GLY A 40 0.96 1.84 -0.71
CA GLY A 40 1.26 0.81 0.29
C GLY A 40 0.01 0.11 0.83
N GLY A 41 -1.06 0.87 1.09
CA GLY A 41 -2.25 0.38 1.78
C GLY A 41 -3.26 -0.36 0.91
N PHE A 42 -3.50 0.10 -0.33
CA PHE A 42 -4.53 -0.49 -1.20
C PHE A 42 -3.99 -1.52 -2.19
N VAL A 43 -2.74 -1.38 -2.62
CA VAL A 43 -2.14 -2.28 -3.64
C VAL A 43 -0.90 -3.01 -3.14
N GLY A 44 -0.51 -2.81 -1.88
CA GLY A 44 0.51 -3.62 -1.20
C GLY A 44 1.95 -3.37 -1.65
N LEU A 45 2.25 -2.22 -2.26
CA LEU A 45 3.61 -1.93 -2.68
C LEU A 45 4.56 -1.76 -1.50
N ARG A 46 5.75 -2.32 -1.64
CA ARG A 46 6.87 -2.17 -0.73
C ARG A 46 7.45 -0.76 -0.85
N ALA A 47 8.12 -0.32 0.22
CA ALA A 47 8.71 1.02 0.29
C ALA A 47 9.72 1.31 -0.83
N PHE A 48 10.42 0.28 -1.36
CA PHE A 48 11.36 0.43 -2.47
C PHE A 48 10.72 0.32 -3.86
N GLU A 49 9.50 -0.21 -3.95
CA GLU A 49 8.72 -0.27 -5.20
C GLU A 49 7.98 1.04 -5.44
N THR A 50 7.48 1.67 -4.37
CA THR A 50 6.69 2.90 -4.42
C THR A 50 7.34 4.03 -5.24
N PRO A 51 8.66 4.33 -5.10
CA PRO A 51 9.31 5.39 -5.89
C PRO A 51 9.47 5.07 -7.38
N GLN A 52 9.33 3.81 -7.78
CA GLN A 52 9.49 3.36 -9.17
C GLN A 52 8.19 3.48 -9.97
N VAL A 53 7.06 3.71 -9.29
CA VAL A 53 5.76 3.87 -9.91
C VAL A 53 5.70 5.15 -10.73
N THR A 54 5.21 5.04 -11.97
CA THR A 54 4.98 6.17 -12.86
C THR A 54 3.60 6.07 -13.50
N PRO A 55 3.01 7.16 -14.02
CA PRO A 55 1.67 7.14 -14.61
C PRO A 55 1.47 6.10 -15.73
N LYS A 56 2.52 5.78 -16.51
CA LYS A 56 2.47 4.75 -17.57
C LYS A 56 2.25 3.33 -17.04
N HIS A 57 2.39 3.09 -15.74
CA HIS A 57 2.15 1.79 -15.12
C HIS A 57 0.66 1.56 -14.79
N VAL A 58 -0.19 2.59 -14.93
CA VAL A 58 -1.62 2.50 -14.65
C VAL A 58 -2.38 2.13 -15.91
N ASN A 59 -3.04 0.98 -15.90
CA ASN A 59 -3.82 0.45 -17.01
C ASN A 59 -5.29 0.29 -16.61
N ARG A 60 -6.23 0.67 -17.48
CA ARG A 60 -7.66 0.42 -17.25
C ARG A 60 -7.96 -1.05 -17.49
N THR A 61 -8.72 -1.68 -16.59
CA THR A 61 -9.15 -3.08 -16.74
C THR A 61 -10.26 -3.21 -17.79
N PRO A 62 -10.49 -4.42 -18.34
CA PRO A 62 -11.51 -4.64 -19.36
C PRO A 62 -12.95 -4.30 -18.93
N ASP A 63 -13.24 -4.32 -17.63
CA ASP A 63 -14.54 -3.94 -17.07
C ASP A 63 -14.80 -2.43 -17.09
N GLY A 64 -13.78 -1.61 -17.33
CA GLY A 64 -13.88 -0.16 -17.40
C GLY A 64 -13.96 0.56 -16.06
N ASP A 65 -14.22 -0.15 -14.97
CA ASP A 65 -14.45 0.41 -13.63
C ASP A 65 -13.21 0.38 -12.74
N HIS A 66 -12.26 -0.51 -13.04
CA HIS A 66 -11.04 -0.64 -12.25
C HIS A 66 -9.78 -0.21 -13.02
N PHE A 67 -8.71 -0.04 -12.25
CA PHE A 67 -7.36 0.18 -12.75
C PHE A 67 -6.45 -0.88 -12.17
N ARG A 68 -5.51 -1.36 -12.99
CA ARG A 68 -4.42 -2.23 -12.59
C ARG A 68 -3.12 -1.44 -12.61
N LEU A 69 -2.31 -1.63 -11.57
CA LEU A 69 -0.96 -1.08 -11.51
C LEU A 69 0.04 -2.18 -11.87
N ASP A 70 0.76 -2.01 -12.97
CA ASP A 70 1.79 -2.95 -13.44
C ASP A 70 3.17 -2.48 -12.97
N VAL A 71 3.70 -3.13 -11.93
CA VAL A 71 5.02 -2.84 -11.37
C VAL A 71 5.97 -3.97 -11.77
N ALA A 72 7.12 -3.61 -12.38
CA ALA A 72 8.15 -4.58 -12.69
C ALA A 72 8.80 -5.06 -11.38
N ASP A 73 9.02 -6.37 -11.26
CA ASP A 73 9.73 -6.94 -10.12
C ASP A 73 11.24 -6.85 -10.40
N ASP A 74 11.92 -5.94 -9.70
CA ASP A 74 13.39 -5.82 -9.72
C ASP A 74 14.06 -6.64 -8.60
N GLY A 75 13.33 -7.56 -7.95
CA GLY A 75 13.87 -8.47 -6.93
C GLY A 75 14.59 -9.70 -7.50
N PRO A 76 15.61 -10.27 -6.81
CA PRO A 76 16.11 -11.59 -7.14
C PRO A 76 15.03 -12.61 -6.78
N GLY A 77 14.52 -13.33 -7.79
CA GLY A 77 13.56 -14.43 -7.62
C GLY A 77 14.12 -15.62 -6.86
#